data_AF-A0A6J4LRU8-F1
#
_entry.id   AF-A0A6J4LRU8-F1
#
_cell.length_a   1.000
_cell.length_b   1.000
_cell.length_c   1.000
_cell.angle_alpha   90.00
_cell.angle_beta   90.00
_cell.angle_gamma   90.00
#
_symmetry.space_group_name_H-M   'P 1'
#
loop_
_entity.id
_entity.type
_entity.pdbx_description
1 polymer ?
#
loop_
_entity_poly.entity_id
_entity_poly.type
_entity_poly.pdbx_seq_one_letter_code
_entity_poly.pdbx_strand_id
1 'polypeptide(L)' 'KLQKFAGTQRYAIPASVNLSQFQSVGIWCQMANATFGYAPLQASTTARS' A
#
# COMPACT_ATOMS: atom_id res chain seq x y z
N LYS A 1 -0.74 11.29 3.20
CA LYS A 1 -1.33 12.32 2.31
C LYS A 1 -1.24 11.84 0.87
N LEU A 2 -2.31 11.98 0.08
CA LEU A 2 -2.34 11.61 -1.34
C LEU A 2 -1.35 12.48 -2.14
N GLN A 3 -0.50 11.87 -2.96
CA GLN A 3 0.54 12.58 -3.72
C GLN A 3 0.06 13.05 -5.11
N LYS A 4 -0.76 12.26 -5.80
CA LYS A 4 -1.29 12.54 -7.14
C LYS A 4 -2.67 11.88 -7.32
N PHE A 5 -3.43 12.24 -8.36
CA PHE A 5 -4.71 11.60 -8.67
C PHE A 5 -4.62 10.53 -9.77
N ALA A 6 -3.51 10.51 -10.51
CA ALA A 6 -3.30 9.58 -11.62
C ALA A 6 -1.85 9.06 -11.62
N GLY A 7 -1.67 7.88 -12.20
CA GLY A 7 -0.38 7.20 -12.30
C GLY A 7 0.06 6.48 -11.01
N THR A 8 1.22 5.84 -11.08
CA THR A 8 1.77 5.06 -9.96
C THR A 8 2.19 5.94 -8.79
N GLN A 9 1.85 5.50 -7.58
CA GLN A 9 2.22 6.17 -6.34
C GLN A 9 3.12 5.28 -5.50
N ARG A 10 4.14 5.88 -4.88
CA ARG A 10 5.04 5.19 -3.96
C ARG A 10 5.06 5.94 -2.64
N TYR A 11 4.83 5.22 -1.55
CA TYR A 11 4.83 5.76 -0.20
C TYR A 11 5.88 5.03 0.61
N ALA A 12 6.69 5.77 1.36
CA ALA A 12 7.65 5.18 2.29
C ALA A 12 6.89 4.44 3.40
N ILE A 13 7.25 3.19 3.62
CA ILE A 13 6.75 2.39 4.74
C ILE A 13 7.80 2.49 5.86
N PRO A 14 7.41 2.82 7.11
CA PRO A 14 8.35 2.87 8.23
C PRO A 14 9.07 1.53 8.41
N ALA A 15 10.37 1.56 8.69
CA ALA A 15 11.18 0.35 8.87
C ALA A 15 10.74 -0.53 10.05
N SER A 16 9.99 0.04 11.01
CA SER A 16 9.42 -0.69 12.15
C SER A 16 8.22 -1.57 11.78
N VAL A 17 7.67 -1.45 10.57
CA VAL A 17 6.51 -2.24 10.12
C VAL A 17 6.99 -3.55 9.50
N ASN A 18 6.67 -4.67 10.13
CA ASN A 18 6.91 -6.00 9.57
C ASN A 18 5.79 -6.39 8.60
N LEU A 19 6.04 -6.22 7.30
CA LEU A 19 5.07 -6.53 6.24
C LEU A 19 4.65 -8.01 6.18
N SER A 20 5.47 -8.93 6.70
CA SER A 20 5.16 -10.37 6.72
C SER A 20 3.96 -10.71 7.60
N GLN A 21 3.55 -9.80 8.48
CA GLN A 21 2.38 -9.97 9.34
C GLN A 21 1.06 -9.59 8.67
N PHE A 22 1.12 -9.04 7.46
CA PHE A 22 -0.03 -8.50 6.75
C PHE A 22 -0.17 -9.13 5.36
N GLN A 23 -1.40 -9.24 4.87
CA GLN A 23 -1.68 -9.80 3.54
C GLN A 23 -1.89 -8.72 2.47
N SER A 24 -2.30 -7.52 2.87
CA SER A 24 -2.69 -6.44 1.97
C SER A 24 -2.54 -5.08 2.63
N VAL A 25 -2.53 -4.03 1.80
CA VAL A 25 -2.65 -2.63 2.23
C VAL A 25 -4.04 -2.11 1.90
N GLY A 26 -4.66 -1.41 2.85
CA GLY A 26 -5.96 -0.76 2.66
C GLY A 26 -5.81 0.74 2.34
N ILE A 27 -6.66 1.24 1.45
CA ILE A 27 -6.80 2.66 1.16
C ILE A 27 -8.05 3.16 1.89
N TRP A 28 -7.84 3.92 2.96
CA TRP A 28 -8.90 4.46 3.79
C TRP A 28 -9.15 5.94 3.51
N CYS A 29 -10.43 6.30 3.41
CA CYS A 29 -10.89 7.68 3.33
C CYS A 29 -11.42 8.13 4.69
N GLN A 30 -10.68 9.03 5.35
CA GLN A 30 -11.04 9.55 6.68
C GLN A 30 -12.38 10.30 6.67
N MET A 31 -12.70 11.07 5.63
CA MET A 31 -13.92 11.88 5.56
C MET A 31 -15.19 11.04 5.48
N ALA A 32 -15.13 9.93 4.73
CA ALA A 32 -16.25 9.01 4.56
C ALA A 32 -16.25 7.88 5.62
N ASN A 33 -15.23 7.83 6.48
CA ASN A 33 -14.95 6.72 7.40
C ASN A 33 -15.06 5.34 6.73
N ALA A 34 -14.51 5.21 5.52
CA ALA A 34 -14.72 4.04 4.67
C ALA A 34 -13.44 3.59 3.94
N THR A 35 -13.33 2.29 3.70
CA THR A 35 -12.25 1.70 2.89
C THR A 35 -12.63 1.77 1.42
N PHE A 36 -11.85 2.48 0.62
CA PHE A 36 -12.09 2.66 -0.82
C PHE A 36 -11.51 1.53 -1.66
N GLY A 37 -10.51 0.83 -1.15
CA GLY A 37 -9.90 -0.29 -1.85
C GLY A 37 -8.80 -0.92 -1.04
N TYR A 38 -8.28 -2.03 -1.56
CA TYR A 38 -7.13 -2.71 -0.99
C TYR A 38 -6.25 -3.25 -2.11
N ALA A 39 -4.97 -3.45 -1.81
CA ALA A 39 -4.02 -4.07 -2.71
C ALA A 39 -3.27 -5.19 -1.97
N PRO A 40 -3.25 -6.43 -2.48
CA PRO A 40 -2.49 -7.51 -1.87
C PRO A 40 -1.00 -7.22 -1.92
N LEU A 41 -0.30 -7.56 -0.83
CA LEU A 41 1.14 -7.47 -0.79
C LEU A 41 1.72 -8.57 -1.69
N GLN A 42 2.51 -8.16 -2.67
CA GLN A 42 3.23 -9.09 -3.53
C GLN A 42 4.54 -9.45 -2.82
N ALA A 43 4.80 -10.75 -2.65
CA ALA A 43 6.14 -11.19 -2.34
C ALA A 43 7.06 -10.63 -3.41
N SER A 44 8.14 -9.97 -2.99
CA SER A 44 9.12 -9.40 -3.90
C SER A 44 9.88 -10.55 -4.58
N THR A 45 9.27 -11.19 -5.57
CA THR A 45 9.99 -12.05 -6.50
C THR A 45 10.78 -11.10 -7.38
N THR A 46 11.98 -10.76 -6.92
CA THR A 46 13.03 -10.21 -7.78
C THR A 46 13.35 -11.28 -8.81
N ALA A 47 12.53 -11.37 -9.87
CA ALA A 47 12.98 -11.93 -11.12
C ALA A 47 13.95 -10.89 -11.70
N ARG A 48 15.24 -11.09 -11.42
CA ARG A 48 16.29 -10.53 -12.26
C ARG A 48 16.07 -11.08 -13.67
N SER A 49 15.81 -10.19 -14.60
CA SER A 49 16.03 -10.39 -16.03
C SER A 49 17.17 -9.47 -16.44
#